data_AF-A0A9P6NBM3-F1
#
_entry.id   AF-A0A9P6NBM3-F1
#
_cell.length_a   1.000
_cell.length_b   1.000
_cell.length_c   1.000
_cell.angle_alpha   90.00
_cell.angle_beta   90.00
_cell.angle_gamma   90.00
#
_symmetry.space_group_name_H-M   'P 1'
#
loop_
_entity.id
_entity.type
_entity.pdbx_description
1 polymer ?
#
loop_
_entity_poly.entity_id
_entity_poly.type
_entity_poly.pdbx_seq_one_letter_code
_entity_poly.pdbx_strand_id
1 'polypeptide(L)'
;YLKILHKIDTHSDDEYNPKRDMYIVKTLPFRSAKAGQFMQRVDDHMIKSKQLARRPDQKRTRLRPLRPRPLVFTKPPKGLPLDFYDVDWFNEALSNSQKQDIADIHLVMFLPDATHSLLGKAHPDKKLSDKKFTHKYWDEATKDYSMEHTVVDVESKDDNEQSDFDSYKGSSIDLDDTDGEGDNDDDQNLVYEEEDDE
;
A
#
# COMPACT_ATOMS: atom_id res chain seq x y z
N TYR A 1 7.27 2.55 1.86
CA TYR A 1 6.64 2.65 0.52
C TYR A 1 6.11 1.33 -0.05
N LEU A 2 6.87 0.22 -0.08
CA LEU A 2 6.44 -1.03 -0.73
C LEU A 2 5.06 -1.54 -0.24
N LYS A 3 4.77 -1.47 1.08
CA LYS A 3 3.46 -1.81 1.70
C LYS A 3 2.25 -1.16 1.00
N ILE A 4 2.41 0.05 0.46
CA ILE A 4 1.37 0.74 -0.34
C ILE A 4 1.35 0.17 -1.76
N LEU A 5 2.50 0.17 -2.45
CA LEU A 5 2.59 -0.21 -3.86
C LEU A 5 2.13 -1.65 -4.17
N HIS A 6 2.25 -2.57 -3.20
CA HIS A 6 1.75 -3.94 -3.34
C HIS A 6 0.22 -4.08 -3.22
N LYS A 7 -0.49 -3.10 -2.64
CA LYS A 7 -1.95 -3.16 -2.50
C LYS A 7 -2.63 -2.57 -3.73
N ILE A 8 -3.34 -3.43 -4.46
CA ILE A 8 -4.04 -3.08 -5.70
C ILE A 8 -5.00 -1.89 -5.48
N ASP A 9 -5.75 -1.90 -4.37
CA ASP A 9 -6.73 -0.86 -4.00
C ASP A 9 -6.13 0.55 -3.72
N THR A 10 -4.80 0.69 -3.70
CA THR A 10 -4.13 2.01 -3.59
C THR A 10 -3.93 2.69 -4.93
N HIS A 11 -3.91 1.91 -6.00
CA HIS A 11 -3.76 2.38 -7.36
C HIS A 11 -5.07 2.96 -7.85
N SER A 12 -4.99 3.96 -8.72
CA SER A 12 -6.19 4.57 -9.28
C SER A 12 -6.82 3.61 -10.29
N ASP A 13 -8.15 3.46 -10.24
CA ASP A 13 -8.89 2.84 -11.33
C ASP A 13 -8.96 3.78 -12.55
N ASP A 14 -9.03 3.18 -13.72
CA ASP A 14 -8.79 3.79 -15.03
C ASP A 14 -9.95 3.48 -15.98
N GLU A 15 -10.82 4.46 -16.23
CA GLU A 15 -11.95 4.29 -17.15
C GLU A 15 -11.52 4.59 -18.59
N TYR A 16 -11.60 3.61 -19.49
CA TYR A 16 -11.29 3.83 -20.91
C TYR A 16 -12.29 4.78 -21.58
N ASN A 17 -11.77 5.80 -22.29
CA ASN A 17 -12.58 6.73 -23.05
C ASN A 17 -12.36 6.53 -24.57
N PRO A 18 -13.29 5.90 -25.30
CA PRO A 18 -13.14 5.62 -26.73
C PRO A 18 -13.09 6.89 -27.59
N LYS A 19 -13.66 8.02 -27.13
CA LYS A 19 -13.62 9.30 -27.88
C LYS A 19 -12.24 9.96 -27.88
N ARG A 20 -11.31 9.48 -27.06
CA ARG A 20 -9.96 10.04 -26.92
C ARG A 20 -8.86 8.98 -26.99
N ASP A 21 -9.21 7.71 -27.20
CA ASP A 21 -8.30 6.55 -27.16
C ASP A 21 -7.32 6.57 -25.97
N MET A 22 -7.87 6.82 -24.78
CA MET A 22 -7.07 6.95 -23.55
C MET A 22 -7.89 6.62 -22.30
N TYR A 23 -7.20 6.18 -21.27
CA TYR A 23 -7.77 5.89 -19.96
C TYR A 23 -7.84 7.16 -19.12
N ILE A 24 -8.98 7.43 -18.51
CA ILE A 24 -9.17 8.56 -17.59
C ILE A 24 -8.98 8.06 -16.16
N VAL A 25 -7.93 8.58 -15.52
CA VAL A 25 -7.58 8.26 -14.14
C VAL A 25 -8.67 8.78 -13.21
N LYS A 26 -9.29 7.90 -12.41
CA LYS A 26 -10.27 8.26 -11.39
C LYS A 26 -9.57 8.68 -10.10
N THR A 27 -10.18 9.60 -9.37
CA THR A 27 -9.70 10.03 -8.05
C THR A 27 -10.31 9.10 -7.00
N LEU A 28 -9.47 8.42 -6.23
CA LEU A 28 -9.91 7.71 -5.01
C LEU A 28 -10.31 8.77 -3.97
N PRO A 29 -11.57 8.83 -3.50
CA PRO A 29 -12.03 9.89 -2.60
C PRO A 29 -11.35 9.82 -1.22
N PHE A 30 -10.97 8.61 -0.79
CA PHE A 30 -10.28 8.37 0.48
C PHE A 30 -8.78 8.68 0.46
N ARG A 31 -8.17 9.05 -0.68
CA ARG A 31 -6.71 9.12 -0.82
C ARG A 31 -6.22 10.57 -0.73
N SER A 32 -5.33 10.83 0.23
CA SER A 32 -4.77 12.15 0.49
C SER A 32 -4.06 12.77 -0.72
N ALA A 33 -3.99 14.10 -0.75
CA ALA A 33 -3.20 14.82 -1.75
C ALA A 33 -1.71 14.37 -1.74
N LYS A 34 -1.14 14.10 -0.57
CA LYS A 34 0.25 13.60 -0.40
C LYS A 34 0.43 12.24 -1.07
N ALA A 35 -0.47 11.29 -0.80
CA ALA A 35 -0.47 9.98 -1.45
C ALA A 35 -0.69 10.09 -2.98
N GLY A 36 -1.58 10.98 -3.41
CA GLY A 36 -1.82 11.28 -4.82
C GLY A 36 -0.61 11.84 -5.57
N GLN A 37 0.20 12.69 -4.92
CA GLN A 37 1.48 13.19 -5.45
C GLN A 37 2.57 12.11 -5.45
N PHE A 38 2.65 11.29 -4.41
CA PHE A 38 3.58 10.17 -4.38
C PHE A 38 3.35 9.17 -5.52
N MET A 39 2.09 8.80 -5.80
CA MET A 39 1.78 7.91 -6.92
C MET A 39 2.17 8.51 -8.28
N GLN A 40 2.02 9.84 -8.47
CA GLN A 40 2.53 10.53 -9.67
C GLN A 40 4.06 10.42 -9.79
N ARG A 41 4.79 10.60 -8.68
CA ARG A 41 6.25 10.44 -8.65
C ARG A 41 6.69 9.02 -9.00
N VAL A 42 5.89 8.00 -8.65
CA VAL A 42 6.14 6.60 -9.04
C VAL A 42 5.94 6.42 -10.55
N ASP A 43 4.83 6.91 -11.10
CA ASP A 43 4.56 6.87 -12.55
C ASP A 43 5.68 7.55 -13.37
N ASP A 44 6.08 8.77 -12.98
CA ASP A 44 7.18 9.54 -13.58
C ASP A 44 8.52 8.78 -13.54
N HIS A 45 8.84 8.18 -12.39
CA HIS A 45 10.07 7.41 -12.21
C HIS A 45 10.06 6.15 -13.10
N MET A 46 8.92 5.47 -13.22
CA MET A 46 8.76 4.32 -14.12
C MET A 46 8.91 4.73 -15.60
N ILE A 47 8.43 5.90 -16.01
CA ILE A 47 8.63 6.42 -17.38
C ILE A 47 10.12 6.65 -17.64
N LYS A 48 10.80 7.40 -16.77
CA LYS A 48 12.24 7.68 -16.89
C LYS A 48 13.10 6.41 -16.89
N SER A 49 12.77 5.45 -16.04
CA SER A 49 13.45 4.15 -15.97
C SER A 49 13.32 3.35 -17.27
N LYS A 50 12.12 3.30 -17.89
CA LYS A 50 11.93 2.66 -19.20
C LYS A 50 12.72 3.33 -20.32
N GLN A 51 12.71 4.67 -20.36
CA GLN A 51 13.47 5.46 -21.33
C GLN A 51 14.98 5.15 -21.24
N LEU A 52 15.53 5.15 -20.02
CA LEU A 52 16.94 4.80 -19.78
C LEU A 52 17.26 3.35 -20.19
N ALA A 53 16.34 2.42 -19.92
CA ALA A 53 16.47 1.01 -20.30
C ALA A 53 16.22 0.73 -21.80
N ARG A 54 15.91 1.76 -22.61
CA ARG A 54 15.56 1.66 -24.05
C ARG A 54 14.45 0.64 -24.36
N ARG A 55 13.55 0.38 -23.41
CA ARG A 55 12.44 -0.56 -23.60
C ARG A 55 11.25 0.14 -24.27
N PRO A 56 10.56 -0.48 -25.23
CA PRO A 56 9.36 0.10 -25.84
C PRO A 56 8.27 0.31 -24.78
N ASP A 57 7.59 1.45 -24.83
CA ASP A 57 6.58 1.78 -23.82
C ASP A 57 5.19 1.25 -24.19
N GLN A 58 4.94 -0.01 -23.84
CA GLN A 58 3.62 -0.65 -23.95
C GLN A 58 2.61 -0.17 -22.87
N LYS A 59 2.75 1.05 -22.34
CA LYS A 59 1.82 1.60 -21.34
C LYS A 59 0.53 2.06 -22.00
N ARG A 60 -0.59 1.88 -21.28
CA ARG A 60 -1.86 2.55 -21.57
C ARG A 60 -1.66 4.07 -21.46
N THR A 61 -2.08 4.83 -22.47
CA THR A 61 -2.14 6.30 -22.39
C THR A 61 -3.16 6.70 -21.32
N ARG A 62 -2.69 7.37 -20.27
CA ARG A 62 -3.51 7.80 -19.12
C ARG A 62 -3.63 9.32 -19.11
N LEU A 63 -4.86 9.82 -18.96
CA LEU A 63 -5.17 11.22 -18.74
C LEU A 63 -5.66 11.43 -17.32
N ARG A 64 -4.93 12.24 -16.54
CA ARG A 64 -5.45 12.80 -15.29
C ARG A 64 -6.33 14.01 -15.63
N PRO A 65 -7.64 14.01 -15.33
CA PRO A 65 -8.50 15.14 -15.63
C PRO A 65 -8.17 16.33 -14.72
N LEU A 66 -8.20 17.56 -15.25
CA LEU A 66 -7.95 18.79 -14.48
C LEU A 66 -8.94 18.96 -13.31
N ARG A 67 -10.19 18.55 -13.51
CA ARG A 67 -11.17 18.41 -12.43
C ARG A 67 -11.20 16.94 -11.99
N PRO A 68 -10.96 16.63 -10.70
CA PRO A 68 -11.08 15.29 -10.15
C PRO A 68 -12.40 14.62 -10.58
N ARG A 69 -12.32 13.37 -10.99
CA ARG A 69 -13.49 12.52 -11.25
C ARG A 69 -13.49 11.44 -10.16
N PRO A 70 -14.29 11.57 -9.09
CA PRO A 70 -14.29 10.57 -8.03
C PRO A 70 -14.64 9.20 -8.62
N LEU A 71 -13.95 8.18 -8.14
CA LEU A 71 -14.38 6.80 -8.33
C LEU A 71 -15.62 6.57 -7.48
N VAL A 72 -16.65 5.92 -8.05
CA VAL A 72 -17.96 5.85 -7.40
C VAL A 72 -17.91 4.96 -6.15
N PHE A 73 -17.28 3.77 -6.26
CA PHE A 73 -17.13 2.84 -5.15
C PHE A 73 -15.82 2.04 -5.25
N THR A 74 -14.88 2.29 -4.34
CA THR A 74 -13.86 1.32 -3.94
C THR A 74 -13.80 1.25 -2.43
N LYS A 75 -13.63 0.03 -1.90
CA LYS A 75 -13.34 -0.16 -0.48
C LYS A 75 -11.97 0.45 -0.20
N PRO A 76 -11.80 1.26 0.85
CA PRO A 76 -10.48 1.78 1.21
C PRO A 76 -9.56 0.60 1.58
N PRO A 77 -8.29 0.61 1.14
CA PRO A 77 -7.31 -0.36 1.63
C PRO A 77 -7.19 -0.22 3.15
N LYS A 78 -7.13 -1.34 3.88
CA LYS A 78 -6.90 -1.35 5.35
C LYS A 78 -5.41 -1.37 5.69
N GLY A 79 -5.05 -0.95 6.90
CA GLY A 79 -3.69 -1.05 7.46
C GLY A 79 -2.63 -0.33 6.62
N LEU A 80 -2.94 0.88 6.14
CA LEU A 80 -1.96 1.80 5.56
C LEU A 80 -1.68 2.96 6.51
N PRO A 81 -0.52 3.65 6.37
CA PRO A 81 -0.20 4.84 7.16
C PRO A 81 -1.35 5.84 7.18
N LEU A 82 -1.54 6.51 8.31
CA LEU A 82 -2.64 7.46 8.47
C LEU A 82 -2.65 8.56 7.39
N ASP A 83 -1.46 9.06 7.03
CA ASP A 83 -1.26 10.12 6.04
C ASP A 83 -1.50 9.69 4.57
N PHE A 84 -1.86 8.41 4.34
CA PHE A 84 -2.42 7.94 3.08
C PHE A 84 -3.87 8.38 2.89
N TYR A 85 -4.65 8.49 3.97
CA TYR A 85 -6.07 8.80 3.90
C TYR A 85 -6.28 10.30 3.80
N ASP A 86 -7.34 10.72 3.10
CA ASP A 86 -7.74 12.12 3.07
C ASP A 86 -8.33 12.53 4.43
N VAL A 87 -8.02 13.75 4.90
CA VAL A 87 -8.36 14.22 6.25
C VAL A 87 -9.87 14.34 6.43
N ASP A 88 -10.55 15.00 5.49
CA ASP A 88 -11.99 15.23 5.56
C ASP A 88 -12.73 13.90 5.45
N TRP A 89 -12.31 13.05 4.51
CA TRP A 89 -12.85 11.69 4.38
C TRP A 89 -12.64 10.83 5.63
N PHE A 90 -11.44 10.84 6.22
CA PHE A 90 -11.16 10.07 7.43
C PHE A 90 -11.99 10.56 8.61
N ASN A 91 -12.06 11.88 8.81
CA ASN A 91 -12.76 12.48 9.93
C ASN A 91 -14.28 12.31 9.86
N GLU A 92 -14.89 12.58 8.70
CA GLU A 92 -16.34 12.68 8.51
C GLU A 92 -16.98 11.38 7.99
N ALA A 93 -16.32 10.62 7.13
CA ALA A 93 -16.92 9.45 6.48
C ALA A 93 -16.74 8.13 7.25
N LEU A 94 -15.89 8.11 8.28
CA LEU A 94 -15.62 6.91 9.09
C LEU A 94 -16.11 7.06 10.53
N SER A 95 -16.79 6.02 11.03
CA SER A 95 -17.02 5.84 12.46
C SER A 95 -15.72 5.49 13.20
N ASN A 96 -15.68 5.72 14.51
CA ASN A 96 -14.50 5.48 15.36
C ASN A 96 -13.95 4.05 15.27
N SER A 97 -14.82 3.04 15.14
CA SER A 97 -14.39 1.64 14.93
C SER A 97 -13.77 1.42 13.56
N GLN A 98 -14.31 2.04 12.51
CA GLN A 98 -13.75 1.97 11.16
C GLN A 98 -12.41 2.72 11.05
N LYS A 99 -12.22 3.83 11.78
CA LYS A 99 -10.94 4.55 11.85
C LYS A 99 -9.81 3.63 12.34
N GLN A 100 -10.06 2.84 13.40
CA GLN A 100 -9.11 1.87 13.97
C GLN A 100 -8.85 0.65 13.05
N ASP A 101 -9.86 0.15 12.34
CA ASP A 101 -9.74 -1.01 11.43
C ASP A 101 -9.11 -0.66 10.06
N ILE A 102 -9.30 0.58 9.59
CA ILE A 102 -8.82 1.02 8.28
C ILE A 102 -7.41 1.60 8.34
N ALA A 103 -7.08 2.49 9.29
CA ALA A 103 -5.80 3.21 9.28
C ALA A 103 -4.79 2.70 10.31
N ASP A 104 -3.53 2.70 9.93
CA ASP A 104 -2.38 2.46 10.80
C ASP A 104 -2.06 3.76 11.57
N ILE A 105 -2.77 3.98 12.67
CA ILE A 105 -2.68 5.16 13.56
C ILE A 105 -1.36 5.25 14.36
N HIS A 106 -0.33 4.52 13.97
CA HIS A 106 1.02 4.58 14.54
C HIS A 106 2.10 4.79 13.47
N LEU A 107 1.71 5.10 12.23
CA LEU A 107 2.61 5.18 11.10
C LEU A 107 2.27 6.34 10.15
N VAL A 108 3.30 7.11 9.79
CA VAL A 108 3.28 8.20 8.79
C VAL A 108 4.39 7.91 7.77
N MET A 109 4.15 8.14 6.47
CA MET A 109 5.06 7.66 5.41
C MET A 109 5.44 8.70 4.35
N PHE A 110 4.64 9.74 4.15
CA PHE A 110 4.92 10.81 3.19
C PHE A 110 5.70 11.94 3.84
N LEU A 111 6.56 12.56 3.04
CA LEU A 111 7.12 13.86 3.41
C LEU A 111 5.99 14.91 3.43
N PRO A 112 6.11 15.98 4.21
CA PRO A 112 5.15 17.10 4.20
C PRO A 112 4.89 17.62 2.78
N ASP A 113 5.96 17.79 2.00
CA ASP A 113 5.91 17.90 0.55
C ASP A 113 6.16 16.53 -0.09
N ALA A 114 5.09 15.91 -0.60
CA ALA A 114 5.12 14.61 -1.30
C ALA A 114 5.48 14.71 -2.80
N THR A 115 5.83 15.92 -3.25
CA THR A 115 7.00 16.05 -4.11
C THR A 115 8.25 15.62 -3.29
N HIS A 116 9.49 16.09 -3.58
CA HIS A 116 10.75 15.62 -2.95
C HIS A 116 11.03 14.08 -2.87
N SER A 117 10.12 13.26 -3.39
CA SER A 117 10.04 11.81 -3.27
C SER A 117 10.44 11.15 -4.57
N LEU A 118 11.29 10.12 -4.49
CA LEU A 118 11.87 9.44 -5.66
C LEU A 118 12.66 10.41 -6.58
N LEU A 119 13.21 11.48 -6.01
CA LEU A 119 14.23 12.30 -6.69
C LEU A 119 15.55 11.52 -6.77
N GLY A 120 16.35 11.80 -7.82
CA GLY A 120 17.66 11.16 -8.03
C GLY A 120 18.65 11.35 -6.87
N LYS A 121 18.52 12.46 -6.12
CA LYS A 121 19.10 12.61 -4.78
C LYS A 121 18.00 12.40 -3.75
N ALA A 122 18.07 11.32 -2.98
CA ALA A 122 17.11 11.04 -1.93
C ALA A 122 17.13 12.13 -0.84
N HIS A 123 15.94 12.52 -0.37
CA HIS A 123 15.77 13.38 0.81
C HIS A 123 16.47 12.72 2.03
N PRO A 124 17.21 13.46 2.88
CA PRO A 124 17.97 12.87 3.98
C PRO A 124 17.09 12.01 4.89
N ASP A 125 15.89 12.49 5.21
CA ASP A 125 14.97 11.79 6.11
C ASP A 125 14.41 10.48 5.56
N LYS A 126 14.50 10.21 4.25
CA LYS A 126 14.12 8.89 3.68
C LYS A 126 15.12 7.78 4.01
N LYS A 127 16.24 8.11 4.66
CA LYS A 127 17.19 7.14 5.23
C LYS A 127 16.89 6.81 6.70
N LEU A 128 15.94 7.50 7.33
CA LEU A 128 15.48 7.16 8.67
C LEU A 128 14.70 5.83 8.64
N SER A 129 14.70 5.12 9.75
CA SER A 129 13.76 4.02 9.95
C SER A 129 12.33 4.55 10.10
N ASP A 130 11.33 3.75 9.77
CA ASP A 130 9.91 4.13 9.82
C ASP A 130 9.50 4.71 11.20
N LYS A 131 10.03 4.16 12.30
CA LYS A 131 9.83 4.71 13.66
C LYS A 131 10.37 6.15 13.81
N LYS A 132 11.60 6.40 13.35
CA LYS A 132 12.24 7.74 13.43
C LYS A 132 11.61 8.74 12.46
N PHE A 133 11.20 8.27 11.27
CA PHE A 133 10.47 9.09 10.31
C PHE A 133 9.11 9.50 10.86
N THR A 134 8.34 8.54 11.38
CA THR A 134 7.02 8.78 11.99
C THR A 134 7.15 9.78 13.13
N HIS A 135 8.00 9.54 14.13
CA HIS A 135 8.21 10.49 15.23
C HIS A 135 8.61 11.90 14.75
N LYS A 136 9.36 12.03 13.66
CA LYS A 136 9.77 13.36 13.14
C LYS A 136 8.60 14.13 12.53
N TYR A 137 7.68 13.44 11.86
CA TYR A 137 6.61 14.06 11.08
C TYR A 137 5.21 13.86 11.66
N TRP A 138 5.08 13.19 12.81
CA TRP A 138 3.81 12.86 13.45
C TRP A 138 2.93 14.09 13.62
N ASP A 139 3.36 15.03 14.46
CA ASP A 139 2.57 16.22 14.83
C ASP A 139 2.09 17.02 13.60
N GLU A 140 2.94 17.18 12.58
CA GLU A 140 2.58 17.89 11.34
C GLU A 140 1.63 17.07 10.46
N ALA A 141 1.81 15.75 10.37
CA ALA A 141 0.98 14.89 9.56
C ALA A 141 -0.38 14.59 10.20
N THR A 142 -0.50 14.65 11.52
CA THR A 142 -1.69 14.23 12.28
C THR A 142 -2.51 15.38 12.86
N LYS A 143 -1.99 16.62 12.82
CA LYS A 143 -2.61 17.85 13.35
C LYS A 143 -4.12 17.97 13.09
N ASP A 144 -4.54 17.66 11.86
CA ASP A 144 -5.91 17.89 11.39
C ASP A 144 -6.80 16.62 11.49
N TYR A 145 -6.29 15.51 12.05
CA TYR A 145 -7.02 14.26 12.22
C TYR A 145 -7.71 14.18 13.59
N SER A 146 -8.99 13.81 13.62
CA SER A 146 -9.76 13.60 14.84
C SER A 146 -9.42 12.24 15.48
N MET A 147 -8.45 12.27 16.40
CA MET A 147 -7.95 11.11 17.16
C MET A 147 -8.64 10.88 18.51
N GLU A 148 -9.74 11.56 18.81
CA GLU A 148 -10.42 11.50 20.13
C GLU A 148 -10.83 10.07 20.56
N HIS A 149 -10.91 9.15 19.59
CA HIS A 149 -11.25 7.74 19.76
C HIS A 149 -10.06 6.81 20.03
N THR A 150 -8.83 7.33 20.11
CA THR A 150 -7.60 6.55 20.39
C THR A 150 -7.11 6.71 21.82
N VAL A 151 -7.92 7.30 22.71
CA VAL A 151 -7.71 7.25 24.16
C VAL A 151 -8.04 5.84 24.67
N VAL A 152 -7.12 4.92 24.43
CA VAL A 152 -6.94 3.78 25.33
C VAL A 152 -6.37 4.35 26.63
N ASP A 153 -6.92 3.98 27.78
CA ASP A 153 -6.41 4.41 29.08
C ASP A 153 -4.91 4.14 29.18
N VAL A 154 -4.11 5.20 29.26
CA VAL A 154 -2.66 5.10 29.39
C VAL A 154 -2.32 4.88 30.86
N GLU A 155 -2.71 3.72 31.40
CA GLU A 155 -2.03 3.18 32.58
C GLU A 155 -0.61 2.81 32.17
N SER A 156 0.31 3.74 32.39
CA SER A 156 1.73 3.62 32.13
C SER A 156 2.32 2.37 32.79
N LYS A 157 2.52 1.32 32.00
CA LYS A 157 3.48 0.27 32.31
C LYS A 157 4.75 0.51 31.52
N ASP A 158 5.71 1.12 32.21
CA ASP A 158 7.11 1.27 31.80
C ASP A 158 7.81 -0.10 31.92
N ASP A 159 7.36 -1.07 31.11
CA ASP A 159 7.99 -2.37 31.02
C ASP A 159 9.12 -2.31 29.97
N ASN A 160 10.28 -1.85 30.45
CA ASN A 160 11.55 -1.87 29.73
C ASN A 160 12.07 -3.32 29.56
N GLU A 161 11.35 -4.13 28.78
CA GLU A 161 11.78 -5.49 28.45
C GLU A 161 12.71 -5.48 27.25
N GLN A 162 13.98 -5.70 27.57
CA GLN A 162 15.06 -6.00 26.65
C GLN A 162 14.67 -7.21 25.77
N SER A 163 14.35 -6.99 24.49
CA SER A 163 14.03 -8.08 23.56
C SER A 163 15.31 -8.85 23.21
N ASP A 164 15.70 -9.80 24.05
CA ASP A 164 16.85 -10.64 23.80
C ASP A 164 16.64 -11.51 22.55
N PHE A 165 17.72 -11.59 21.77
CA PHE A 165 17.80 -12.17 20.45
C PHE A 165 17.47 -13.68 20.48
N ASP A 166 16.35 -14.05 19.86
CA ASP A 166 15.88 -15.43 19.76
C ASP A 166 16.87 -16.28 18.93
N SER A 167 17.76 -16.96 19.64
CA SER A 167 18.80 -17.81 19.04
C SER A 167 18.18 -19.14 18.63
N TYR A 168 17.62 -19.16 17.41
CA TYR A 168 17.06 -20.35 16.77
C TYR A 168 18.11 -21.46 16.63
N LYS A 169 18.28 -22.25 17.69
CA LYS A 169 19.08 -23.47 17.69
C LYS A 169 18.24 -24.59 17.07
N GLY A 170 18.15 -24.56 15.74
CA GLY A 170 17.47 -25.60 14.97
C GLY A 170 17.96 -26.98 15.38
N SER A 171 17.03 -27.83 15.82
CA SER A 171 17.33 -29.21 16.17
C SER A 171 17.89 -29.94 14.94
N SER A 172 18.90 -30.78 15.14
CA SER A 172 19.39 -31.64 14.06
C SER A 172 18.24 -32.54 13.61
N ILE A 173 17.96 -32.52 12.30
CA ILE A 173 17.14 -33.55 11.67
C ILE A 173 17.98 -34.82 11.64
N ASP A 174 17.41 -35.89 12.17
CA ASP A 174 17.95 -37.25 12.09
C ASP A 174 17.24 -37.94 10.91
N LEU A 175 18.01 -38.37 9.92
CA LEU A 175 17.51 -39.08 8.74
C LEU A 175 18.17 -40.44 8.70
N ASP A 176 17.53 -41.43 9.31
CA ASP A 176 17.92 -42.84 9.18
C ASP A 176 16.66 -43.69 8.97
N ASP A 177 16.60 -44.28 7.77
CA ASP A 177 15.93 -45.50 7.34
C ASP A 177 14.50 -45.84 7.83
N THR A 178 13.54 -45.68 6.91
CA THR A 178 12.62 -46.78 6.58
C THR A 178 12.47 -46.92 5.06
N ASP A 179 13.02 -48.01 4.51
CA ASP A 179 12.74 -48.47 3.14
C ASP A 179 11.24 -48.71 2.93
N GLY A 180 10.75 -48.41 1.73
CA GLY A 180 9.35 -48.62 1.34
C GLY A 180 9.11 -48.36 -0.14
N GLU A 181 9.42 -49.35 -0.98
CA GLU A 181 9.09 -49.34 -2.41
C GLU A 181 7.56 -49.22 -2.64
N GLY A 182 7.16 -48.53 -3.71
CA GLY A 182 5.74 -48.44 -4.09
C GLY A 182 5.46 -47.47 -5.24
N ASP A 183 5.53 -47.97 -6.47
CA ASP A 183 4.99 -47.29 -7.67
C ASP A 183 3.53 -46.86 -7.47
N ASN A 184 3.15 -45.69 -8.02
CA ASN A 184 2.40 -45.65 -9.29
C ASN A 184 2.26 -44.21 -9.80
N ASP A 185 2.45 -44.06 -11.11
CA ASP A 185 1.92 -42.92 -11.86
C ASP A 185 0.38 -42.92 -11.76
N ASP A 186 -0.24 -41.74 -11.63
CA ASP A 186 -1.54 -41.53 -12.28
C ASP A 186 -1.77 -40.06 -12.63
N ASP A 187 -1.93 -39.81 -13.93
CA ASP A 187 -2.08 -38.50 -14.56
C ASP A 187 -3.57 -38.20 -14.76
N GLN A 188 -4.15 -37.33 -13.92
CA GLN A 188 -5.59 -36.99 -13.98
C GLN A 188 -5.82 -35.51 -14.26
N ASN A 189 -5.44 -35.14 -15.48
CA ASN A 189 -6.18 -34.29 -16.42
C ASN A 189 -7.58 -33.81 -15.94
N LEU A 190 -7.67 -32.58 -15.42
CA LEU A 190 -8.94 -31.90 -15.16
C LEU A 190 -9.51 -31.29 -16.46
N VAL A 191 -10.40 -32.04 -17.11
CA VAL A 191 -11.21 -31.56 -18.22
C VAL A 191 -12.36 -30.71 -17.69
N TYR A 192 -12.59 -29.56 -18.32
CA TYR A 192 -13.77 -28.72 -18.09
C TYR A 192 -14.93 -29.26 -18.93
N GLU A 193 -16.09 -29.51 -18.32
CA GLU A 193 -17.34 -29.65 -19.08
C GLU A 193 -18.04 -28.29 -19.16
N GLU A 194 -18.31 -27.84 -20.39
CA GLU A 194 -19.22 -26.74 -20.68
C GLU A 194 -20.65 -27.32 -20.73
N GLU A 195 -21.52 -26.92 -19.80
CA GLU A 195 -22.97 -27.14 -19.94
C GLU A 195 -23.54 -26.04 -20.85
N ASP A 196 -23.83 -26.41 -22.10
CA ASP A 196 -24.79 -25.69 -22.96
C ASP A 196 -26.21 -25.93 -22.40
N ASP A 197 -26.99 -24.85 -22.25
CA ASP A 197 -28.44 -24.91 -22.00
C ASP A 197 -29.16 -23.89 -22.91
N GLU A 198 -30.35 -24.28 -23.41
CA GLU A 198 -31.06 -23.74 -24.59
C GLU A 198 -31.63 -22.28 -24.50
#